data_AF-A0A1Q8BN24-F1
#
_entry.id   AF-A0A1Q8BN24-F1
#
_cell.length_a   1.000
_cell.length_b   1.000
_cell.length_c   1.000
_cell.angle_alpha   90.00
_cell.angle_beta   90.00
_cell.angle_gamma   90.00
#
_symmetry.space_group_name_H-M   'P 1'
#
loop_
_entity.id
_entity.type
_entity.pdbx_description
1 polymer ?
#
loop_
_entity_poly.entity_id
_entity_poly.type
_entity_poly.pdbx_seq_one_letter_code
_entity_poly.pdbx_strand_id
1 'polypeptide(L)'
;MTDAEFVREIAQPLNGDANDYDALLELIGDARIVLLGEASHGTHEFYFERAQITKRLIAEKDFTVLAIEADWPDASRVHRYVRGASGDANADEALSGFRRFPTWMWRNSVVVEFVEWLREFNQHLDPKCAPAGFYGMDLYSLHASIDAVLNYLEKVDPESARRARLRYSCFDHFSREPQEYGYAATVGVTESCEGQVVEQLVELQRKAGEFLSRDGQVAAEELFFAEQNARLVKNAEQYYRSMFRGRASSWNLRDRHMVETIEALVAHLNGSRQPKAIVWAHNSHLGDARATEMSQHGELNVGQLIRDRFGNEAVLIGFSTHHGSVTAASDWGAEAERKSVRPALPGSYEDLFHQTGLERFWIDLRSVGEKEALFGPRLERAI
;
A
#
# COMPACT_ATOMS: atom_id res chain seq x y z
N MET A 1 39.13 10.95 2.09
CA MET A 1 37.92 10.21 2.47
C MET A 1 37.27 9.74 1.19
N THR A 2 37.15 8.44 0.98
CA THR A 2 36.39 7.85 -0.13
C THR A 2 34.89 8.05 0.10
N ASP A 3 34.07 7.88 -0.95
CA ASP A 3 32.61 7.93 -0.79
C ASP A 3 32.12 6.89 0.23
N ALA A 4 32.71 5.69 0.25
CA ALA A 4 32.35 4.63 1.19
C ALA A 4 32.76 4.96 2.64
N GLU A 5 33.93 5.57 2.85
CA GLU A 5 34.35 6.06 4.17
C GLU A 5 33.39 7.15 4.67
N PHE A 6 32.96 8.05 3.78
CA PHE A 6 31.98 9.08 4.11
C PHE A 6 30.62 8.48 4.49
N VAL A 7 30.08 7.55 3.68
CA VAL A 7 28.82 6.86 4.01
C VAL A 7 28.91 6.12 5.34
N ARG A 8 30.05 5.46 5.62
CA ARG A 8 30.26 4.74 6.88
C ARG A 8 30.26 5.68 8.09
N GLU A 9 30.76 6.91 7.96
CA GLU A 9 30.79 7.91 9.04
C GLU A 9 29.38 8.41 9.42
N ILE A 10 28.49 8.55 8.43
CA ILE A 10 27.13 9.06 8.64
C ILE A 10 26.08 7.95 8.89
N ALA A 11 26.45 6.69 8.65
CA ALA A 11 25.59 5.54 8.81
C ALA A 11 25.20 5.33 10.27
N GLN A 12 23.94 4.97 10.49
CA GLN A 12 23.39 4.52 11.77
C GLN A 12 23.25 3.00 11.72
N PRO A 13 24.15 2.22 12.34
CA PRO A 13 24.11 0.75 12.29
C PRO A 13 22.87 0.18 12.99
N LEU A 14 22.38 -0.96 12.49
CA LEU A 14 21.31 -1.75 13.11
C LEU A 14 21.89 -3.06 13.64
N ASN A 15 22.03 -3.18 14.97
CA ASN A 15 22.69 -4.30 15.62
C ASN A 15 21.72 -5.37 16.17
N GLY A 16 20.41 -5.14 16.02
CA GLY A 16 19.36 -5.94 16.65
C GLY A 16 19.03 -5.49 18.08
N ASP A 17 19.46 -4.29 18.48
CA ASP A 17 19.20 -3.76 19.83
C ASP A 17 17.80 -3.13 19.91
N ALA A 18 17.23 -3.09 21.11
CA ALA A 18 15.88 -2.55 21.32
C ALA A 18 15.73 -1.06 20.95
N ASN A 19 16.85 -0.33 20.94
CA ASN A 19 16.95 1.10 20.64
C ASN A 19 17.45 1.40 19.21
N ASP A 20 17.62 0.39 18.35
CA ASP A 20 18.10 0.55 16.96
C ASP A 20 17.29 1.59 16.17
N TYR A 21 15.98 1.69 16.44
CA TYR A 21 15.08 2.60 15.74
C TYR A 21 14.86 3.94 16.46
N ASP A 22 15.45 4.18 17.63
CA ASP A 22 15.18 5.41 18.41
C ASP A 22 15.55 6.67 17.62
N ALA A 23 16.74 6.68 17.01
CA ALA A 23 17.19 7.79 16.15
C ALA A 23 16.30 7.94 14.89
N LEU A 24 15.77 6.84 14.35
CA LEU A 24 14.83 6.87 13.23
C LEU A 24 13.46 7.45 13.65
N LEU A 25 12.97 7.12 14.84
CA LEU A 25 11.71 7.67 15.36
C LEU A 25 11.84 9.14 15.76
N GLU A 26 13.00 9.56 16.25
CA GLU A 26 13.32 10.98 16.44
C GLU A 26 13.32 11.71 15.09
N LEU A 27 13.95 11.12 14.08
CA LEU A 27 14.00 11.63 12.72
C LEU A 27 12.60 11.80 12.10
N ILE A 28 11.73 10.80 12.29
CA ILE A 28 10.33 10.84 11.85
C ILE A 28 9.57 11.95 12.58
N GLY A 29 9.90 12.21 13.85
CA GLY A 29 9.38 13.32 14.62
C GLY A 29 7.86 13.34 14.65
N ASP A 30 7.28 14.44 14.19
CA ASP A 30 5.83 14.68 14.12
C ASP A 30 5.24 14.45 12.72
N ALA A 31 5.99 13.79 11.82
CA ALA A 31 5.50 13.46 10.49
C ALA A 31 4.14 12.73 10.57
N ARG A 32 3.29 13.05 9.60
CA ARG A 32 1.94 12.51 9.51
C ARG A 32 1.87 11.29 8.62
N ILE A 33 2.74 11.19 7.62
CA ILE A 33 2.79 10.03 6.74
C ILE A 33 4.21 9.48 6.66
N VAL A 34 4.36 8.19 6.93
CA VAL A 34 5.64 7.47 6.82
C VAL A 34 5.49 6.39 5.76
N LEU A 35 6.33 6.46 4.73
CA LEU A 35 6.34 5.54 3.60
C LEU A 35 7.51 4.58 3.79
N LEU A 36 7.22 3.28 3.96
CA LEU A 36 8.19 2.22 4.15
C LEU A 36 8.24 1.34 2.90
N GLY A 37 9.30 1.53 2.11
CA GLY A 37 9.58 0.82 0.88
C GLY A 37 9.98 -0.65 1.07
N GLU A 38 10.27 -1.31 -0.03
CA GLU A 38 11.03 -2.55 -0.11
C GLU A 38 11.65 -2.66 -1.51
N ALA A 39 12.84 -3.25 -1.63
CA ALA A 39 13.47 -3.47 -2.94
C ALA A 39 12.99 -4.76 -3.63
N SER A 40 12.33 -5.66 -2.89
CA SER A 40 11.71 -6.86 -3.44
C SER A 40 10.57 -7.32 -2.52
N HIS A 41 9.57 -7.97 -3.09
CA HIS A 41 8.42 -8.47 -2.35
C HIS A 41 8.63 -9.80 -1.62
N GLY A 42 9.80 -10.42 -1.74
CA GLY A 42 10.06 -11.80 -1.29
C GLY A 42 11.22 -11.94 -0.30
N THR A 43 11.70 -10.84 0.26
CA THR A 43 12.85 -10.80 1.18
C THR A 43 12.36 -10.65 2.61
N HIS A 44 12.67 -11.62 3.47
CA HIS A 44 12.25 -11.67 4.87
C HIS A 44 12.62 -10.39 5.64
N GLU A 45 13.86 -9.92 5.47
CA GLU A 45 14.42 -8.78 6.17
C GLU A 45 13.62 -7.50 5.91
N PHE A 46 13.12 -7.28 4.68
CA PHE A 46 12.30 -6.10 4.38
C PHE A 46 10.95 -6.12 5.12
N TYR A 47 10.29 -7.28 5.21
CA TYR A 47 9.08 -7.39 6.04
C TYR A 47 9.39 -7.21 7.52
N PHE A 48 10.49 -7.80 8.00
CA PHE A 48 10.87 -7.73 9.40
C PHE A 48 11.11 -6.28 9.83
N GLU A 49 11.96 -5.55 9.12
CA GLU A 49 12.29 -4.16 9.45
C GLU A 49 11.04 -3.25 9.35
N ARG A 50 10.22 -3.41 8.29
CA ARG A 50 8.93 -2.68 8.18
C ARG A 50 8.02 -2.95 9.36
N ALA A 51 7.90 -4.21 9.78
CA ALA A 51 7.07 -4.61 10.91
C ALA A 51 7.58 -3.98 12.22
N GLN A 52 8.89 -4.04 12.51
CA GLN A 52 9.45 -3.46 13.74
C GLN A 52 9.26 -1.94 13.79
N ILE A 53 9.57 -1.23 12.70
CA ILE A 53 9.38 0.22 12.61
C ILE A 53 7.90 0.57 12.80
N THR A 54 7.01 -0.16 12.15
CA THR A 54 5.56 0.06 12.24
C THR A 54 5.02 -0.18 13.65
N LYS A 55 5.49 -1.23 14.33
CA LYS A 55 5.14 -1.49 15.74
C LYS A 55 5.49 -0.30 16.64
N ARG A 56 6.71 0.24 16.50
CA ARG A 56 7.15 1.41 17.26
C ARG A 56 6.34 2.66 16.91
N LEU A 57 6.06 2.91 15.63
CA LEU A 57 5.26 4.06 15.19
C LEU A 57 3.83 4.03 15.75
N ILE A 58 3.20 2.84 15.79
CA ILE A 58 1.89 2.66 16.39
C ILE A 58 1.95 2.86 17.91
N ALA A 59 2.92 2.23 18.59
CA ALA A 59 2.99 2.23 20.04
C ALA A 59 3.42 3.57 20.66
N GLU A 60 4.21 4.37 19.94
CA GLU A 60 4.90 5.53 20.53
C GLU A 60 4.68 6.85 19.81
N LYS A 61 4.16 6.81 18.58
CA LYS A 61 4.02 8.01 17.73
C LYS A 61 2.57 8.25 17.27
N ASP A 62 1.61 7.53 17.87
CA ASP A 62 0.17 7.63 17.62
C ASP A 62 -0.23 7.36 16.15
N PHE A 63 0.50 6.50 15.43
CA PHE A 63 0.08 6.07 14.10
C PHE A 63 -1.06 5.06 14.20
N THR A 64 -2.15 5.30 13.46
CA THR A 64 -3.37 4.49 13.53
C THR A 64 -3.80 3.90 12.19
N VAL A 65 -3.11 4.24 11.10
CA VAL A 65 -3.43 3.75 9.76
C VAL A 65 -2.21 3.03 9.20
N LEU A 66 -2.33 1.73 8.91
CA LEU A 66 -1.40 1.01 8.06
C LEU A 66 -2.07 0.74 6.71
N ALA A 67 -1.62 1.39 5.65
CA ALA A 67 -2.05 1.16 4.28
C ALA A 67 -1.00 0.32 3.54
N ILE A 68 -1.40 -0.80 2.94
CA ILE A 68 -0.50 -1.71 2.23
C ILE A 68 -0.85 -1.79 0.74
N GLU A 69 0.14 -2.05 -0.11
CA GLU A 69 0.01 -2.33 -1.55
C GLU A 69 -0.72 -3.66 -1.79
N ALA A 70 -2.00 -3.68 -1.44
CA ALA A 70 -2.87 -4.84 -1.55
C ALA A 70 -4.33 -4.44 -1.78
N ASP A 71 -5.14 -5.44 -2.08
CA ASP A 71 -6.55 -5.30 -2.43
C ASP A 71 -7.37 -4.81 -1.23
N TRP A 72 -8.23 -3.82 -1.48
CA TRP A 72 -9.08 -3.23 -0.45
C TRP A 72 -10.01 -4.25 0.26
N PRO A 73 -10.74 -5.15 -0.44
CA PRO A 73 -11.58 -6.15 0.23
C PRO A 73 -10.80 -7.14 1.11
N ASP A 74 -9.62 -7.57 0.65
CA ASP A 74 -8.81 -8.54 1.38
C ASP A 74 -8.25 -7.93 2.66
N ALA A 75 -7.69 -6.72 2.56
CA ALA A 75 -7.25 -5.97 3.72
C ALA A 75 -8.40 -5.61 4.68
N SER A 76 -9.63 -5.37 4.17
CA SER A 76 -10.82 -5.15 5.01
C SER A 76 -11.13 -6.35 5.91
N ARG A 77 -10.91 -7.59 5.46
CA ARG A 77 -11.05 -8.77 6.32
C ARG A 77 -10.04 -8.75 7.48
N VAL A 78 -8.78 -8.40 7.18
CA VAL A 78 -7.73 -8.25 8.19
C VAL A 78 -8.02 -7.10 9.14
N HIS A 79 -8.50 -5.95 8.64
CA HIS A 79 -8.98 -4.83 9.44
C HIS A 79 -9.99 -5.30 10.48
N ARG A 80 -11.02 -6.02 10.05
CA ARG A 80 -12.04 -6.56 10.95
C ARG A 80 -11.43 -7.51 11.98
N TYR A 81 -10.47 -8.35 11.59
CA TYR A 81 -9.77 -9.25 12.50
C TYR A 81 -9.01 -8.51 13.60
N VAL A 82 -8.17 -7.53 13.23
CA VAL A 82 -7.36 -6.75 14.20
C VAL A 82 -8.20 -5.82 15.07
N ARG A 83 -9.44 -5.54 14.66
CA ARG A 83 -10.45 -4.78 15.42
C ARG A 83 -11.39 -5.64 16.25
N GLY A 84 -11.24 -6.96 16.23
CA GLY A 84 -12.12 -7.88 16.97
C GLY A 84 -13.54 -8.00 16.39
N ALA A 85 -13.74 -7.59 15.14
CA ALA A 85 -15.01 -7.61 14.42
C ALA A 85 -15.07 -8.70 13.33
N SER A 86 -14.16 -9.68 13.36
CA SER A 86 -14.16 -10.87 12.50
C SER A 86 -14.51 -12.13 13.27
N GLY A 87 -15.03 -13.14 12.57
CA GLY A 87 -15.18 -14.51 13.06
C GLY A 87 -13.95 -15.39 12.81
N ASP A 88 -12.91 -14.87 12.16
CA ASP A 88 -11.66 -15.61 11.89
C ASP A 88 -10.94 -15.96 13.20
N ALA A 89 -10.43 -17.19 13.30
CA ALA A 89 -9.82 -17.71 14.51
C ALA A 89 -8.42 -17.12 14.78
N ASN A 90 -7.65 -16.90 13.71
CA ASN A 90 -6.26 -16.42 13.76
C ASN A 90 -5.91 -15.58 12.51
N ALA A 91 -4.71 -15.00 12.50
CA ALA A 91 -4.22 -14.12 11.44
C ALA A 91 -4.04 -14.85 10.10
N ASP A 92 -3.65 -16.13 10.06
CA ASP A 92 -3.55 -16.87 8.79
C ASP A 92 -4.92 -17.00 8.12
N GLU A 93 -5.97 -17.28 8.90
CA GLU A 93 -7.34 -17.30 8.39
C GLU A 93 -7.79 -15.92 7.89
N ALA A 94 -7.51 -14.85 8.66
CA ALA A 94 -7.83 -13.49 8.26
C ALA A 94 -7.11 -13.07 6.96
N LEU A 95 -5.87 -13.52 6.78
CA LEU A 95 -5.03 -13.27 5.60
C LEU A 95 -5.38 -14.15 4.40
N SER A 96 -6.24 -15.17 4.55
CA SER A 96 -6.61 -16.11 3.47
C SER A 96 -7.38 -15.50 2.30
N GLY A 97 -7.80 -14.23 2.43
CA GLY A 97 -8.37 -13.43 1.34
C GLY A 97 -7.33 -13.10 0.26
N PHE A 98 -6.07 -12.88 0.64
CA PHE A 98 -4.97 -12.55 -0.28
C PHE A 98 -4.60 -13.75 -1.16
N ARG A 99 -5.36 -13.91 -2.25
CA ARG A 99 -5.20 -15.01 -3.22
C ARG A 99 -4.66 -14.54 -4.57
N ARG A 100 -4.86 -13.25 -4.89
CA ARG A 100 -4.51 -12.68 -6.19
C ARG A 100 -3.05 -12.26 -6.26
N PHE A 101 -2.55 -11.63 -5.20
CA PHE A 101 -1.12 -11.41 -5.05
C PHE A 101 -0.42 -12.72 -4.71
N PRO A 102 0.85 -12.89 -5.09
CA PRO A 102 1.65 -13.99 -4.62
C PRO A 102 1.60 -14.16 -3.10
N THR A 103 1.41 -15.39 -2.64
CA THR A 103 1.25 -15.72 -1.21
C THR A 103 2.36 -15.13 -0.34
N TRP A 104 3.61 -15.12 -0.83
CA TRP A 104 4.75 -14.59 -0.07
C TRP A 104 4.70 -13.08 0.19
N MET A 105 3.87 -12.32 -0.53
CA MET A 105 3.71 -10.88 -0.31
C MET A 105 3.04 -10.60 1.03
N TRP A 106 1.82 -11.13 1.23
CA TRP A 106 1.00 -10.74 2.38
C TRP A 106 0.65 -11.91 3.30
N ARG A 107 1.00 -13.15 2.93
CA ARG A 107 0.77 -14.36 3.72
C ARG A 107 2.07 -15.06 4.09
N ASN A 108 3.11 -14.28 4.42
CA ASN A 108 4.35 -14.78 4.98
C ASN A 108 4.31 -14.76 6.53
N SER A 109 5.26 -15.44 7.16
CA SER A 109 5.31 -15.56 8.64
C SER A 109 5.41 -14.21 9.35
N VAL A 110 6.18 -13.27 8.80
CA VAL A 110 6.35 -11.94 9.41
C VAL A 110 5.04 -11.16 9.43
N VAL A 111 4.26 -11.21 8.33
CA VAL A 111 2.96 -10.54 8.26
C VAL A 111 1.94 -11.23 9.18
N VAL A 112 1.94 -12.56 9.25
CA VAL A 112 1.09 -13.31 10.20
C VAL A 112 1.39 -12.87 11.64
N GLU A 113 2.66 -12.87 12.05
CA GLU A 113 3.08 -12.44 13.39
C GLU A 113 2.76 -10.96 13.66
N PHE A 114 2.92 -10.10 12.65
CA PHE A 114 2.57 -8.68 12.76
C PHE A 114 1.07 -8.47 12.96
N VAL A 115 0.22 -9.18 12.20
CA VAL A 115 -1.24 -9.07 12.30
C VAL A 115 -1.74 -9.60 13.65
N GLU A 116 -1.16 -10.68 14.18
CA GLU A 116 -1.46 -11.14 15.54
C GLU A 116 -1.07 -10.10 16.58
N TRP A 117 0.15 -9.57 16.50
CA TRP A 117 0.60 -8.52 17.39
C TRP A 117 -0.32 -7.28 17.33
N LEU A 118 -0.77 -6.89 16.14
CA LEU A 118 -1.65 -5.73 15.96
C LEU A 118 -3.02 -5.95 16.62
N ARG A 119 -3.57 -7.16 16.51
CA ARG A 119 -4.80 -7.54 17.20
C ARG A 119 -4.63 -7.49 18.71
N GLU A 120 -3.55 -8.09 19.24
CA GLU A 120 -3.25 -8.09 20.67
C GLU A 120 -3.03 -6.67 21.20
N PHE A 121 -2.29 -5.84 20.48
CA PHE A 121 -2.05 -4.43 20.83
C PHE A 121 -3.37 -3.67 20.92
N ASN A 122 -4.24 -3.79 19.91
CA ASN A 122 -5.54 -3.13 19.89
C ASN A 122 -6.47 -3.59 21.02
N GLN A 123 -6.38 -4.86 21.46
CA GLN A 123 -7.18 -5.37 22.59
C GLN A 123 -6.78 -4.78 23.93
N HIS A 124 -5.50 -4.41 24.09
CA HIS A 124 -4.97 -3.85 25.34
C HIS A 124 -4.90 -2.32 25.32
N LEU A 125 -5.31 -1.69 24.23
CA LEU A 125 -5.33 -0.24 24.09
C LEU A 125 -6.39 0.38 25.00
N ASP A 126 -6.10 1.56 25.58
CA ASP A 126 -7.12 2.33 26.31
C ASP A 126 -8.34 2.56 25.38
N PRO A 127 -9.58 2.23 25.82
CA PRO A 127 -10.78 2.42 25.02
C PRO A 127 -11.01 3.85 24.49
N LYS A 128 -10.33 4.86 25.06
CA LYS A 128 -10.37 6.25 24.58
C LYS A 128 -9.46 6.50 23.38
N CYS A 129 -8.47 5.64 23.15
CA CYS A 129 -7.54 5.75 22.03
C CYS A 129 -8.13 5.06 20.80
N ALA A 130 -7.92 5.65 19.63
CA ALA A 130 -8.32 5.02 18.38
C ALA A 130 -7.39 3.82 18.11
N PRO A 131 -7.94 2.61 17.91
CA PRO A 131 -7.12 1.46 17.57
C PRO A 131 -6.53 1.58 16.16
N ALA A 132 -5.37 0.96 15.94
CA ALA A 132 -4.74 0.96 14.63
C ALA A 132 -5.49 0.04 13.66
N GLY A 133 -5.66 0.49 12.42
CA GLY A 133 -6.34 -0.23 11.35
C GLY A 133 -5.38 -0.73 10.26
N PHE A 134 -5.87 -1.67 9.46
CA PHE A 134 -5.13 -2.36 8.41
C PHE A 134 -5.87 -2.22 7.07
N TYR A 135 -5.32 -1.51 6.10
CA TYR A 135 -6.05 -1.09 4.91
C TYR A 135 -5.29 -1.45 3.64
N GLY A 136 -6.02 -1.80 2.59
CA GLY A 136 -5.47 -1.91 1.25
C GLY A 136 -5.46 -0.54 0.58
N MET A 137 -4.69 -0.38 -0.48
CA MET A 137 -4.77 0.83 -1.31
C MET A 137 -4.71 0.55 -2.81
N ASP A 138 -4.49 -0.70 -3.21
CA ASP A 138 -4.30 -1.07 -4.61
C ASP A 138 -5.63 -1.23 -5.36
N LEU A 139 -5.55 -1.25 -6.69
CA LEU A 139 -6.66 -1.02 -7.61
C LEU A 139 -7.22 -2.29 -8.27
N TYR A 140 -6.53 -3.41 -8.14
CA TYR A 140 -6.78 -4.54 -9.02
C TYR A 140 -8.06 -5.33 -8.72
N SER A 141 -8.61 -5.25 -7.50
CA SER A 141 -9.72 -6.05 -6.99
C SER A 141 -11.12 -5.70 -7.55
N LEU A 142 -11.24 -5.37 -8.84
CA LEU A 142 -12.48 -4.94 -9.48
C LEU A 142 -13.71 -5.77 -9.07
N HIS A 143 -13.68 -7.09 -9.32
CA HIS A 143 -14.85 -7.93 -9.05
C HIS A 143 -15.10 -8.15 -7.55
N ALA A 144 -14.05 -8.28 -6.74
CA ALA A 144 -14.20 -8.42 -5.29
C ALA A 144 -14.79 -7.14 -4.67
N SER A 145 -14.44 -5.97 -5.20
CA SER A 145 -15.02 -4.69 -4.80
C SER A 145 -16.46 -4.51 -5.28
N ILE A 146 -16.83 -5.00 -6.47
CA ILE A 146 -18.24 -5.10 -6.90
C ILE A 146 -19.03 -5.93 -5.89
N ASP A 147 -18.55 -7.13 -5.56
CA ASP A 147 -19.21 -8.02 -4.60
C ASP A 147 -19.35 -7.35 -3.23
N ALA A 148 -18.33 -6.64 -2.75
CA ALA A 148 -18.38 -5.90 -1.49
C ALA A 148 -19.46 -4.79 -1.48
N VAL A 149 -19.60 -4.03 -2.57
CA VAL A 149 -20.66 -3.02 -2.71
C VAL A 149 -22.05 -3.66 -2.72
N LEU A 150 -22.23 -4.74 -3.48
CA LEU A 150 -23.51 -5.45 -3.56
C LEU A 150 -23.90 -6.03 -2.20
N ASN A 151 -22.97 -6.69 -1.50
CA ASN A 151 -23.21 -7.27 -0.18
C ASN A 151 -23.56 -6.21 0.88
N TYR A 152 -22.98 -5.02 0.80
CA TYR A 152 -23.35 -3.90 1.67
C TYR A 152 -24.78 -3.43 1.37
N LEU A 153 -25.08 -3.14 0.11
CA LEU A 153 -26.39 -2.65 -0.32
C LEU A 153 -27.51 -3.66 -0.05
N GLU A 154 -27.26 -4.95 -0.19
CA GLU A 154 -28.25 -5.99 0.14
C GLU A 154 -28.73 -5.93 1.59
N LYS A 155 -27.87 -5.49 2.51
CA LYS A 155 -28.22 -5.34 3.93
C LYS A 155 -28.97 -4.05 4.21
N VAL A 156 -28.57 -2.94 3.59
CA VAL A 156 -29.04 -1.60 3.97
C VAL A 156 -30.15 -1.05 3.06
N ASP A 157 -30.15 -1.40 1.78
CA ASP A 157 -31.12 -0.97 0.77
C ASP A 157 -31.17 -1.95 -0.43
N PRO A 158 -31.97 -3.02 -0.33
CA PRO A 158 -32.08 -4.05 -1.38
C PRO A 158 -32.48 -3.52 -2.76
N GLU A 159 -33.24 -2.41 -2.84
CA GLU A 159 -33.59 -1.80 -4.13
C GLU A 159 -32.39 -1.11 -4.77
N SER A 160 -31.53 -0.45 -3.98
CA SER A 160 -30.23 0.02 -4.45
C SER A 160 -29.32 -1.13 -4.88
N ALA A 161 -29.33 -2.26 -4.17
CA ALA A 161 -28.57 -3.43 -4.57
C ALA A 161 -29.01 -3.96 -5.94
N ARG A 162 -30.32 -3.99 -6.22
CA ARG A 162 -30.86 -4.41 -7.52
C ARG A 162 -30.40 -3.50 -8.66
N ARG A 163 -30.42 -2.17 -8.45
CA ARG A 163 -29.90 -1.20 -9.43
C ARG A 163 -28.39 -1.34 -9.63
N ALA A 164 -27.63 -1.50 -8.54
CA ALA A 164 -26.19 -1.72 -8.59
C ALA A 164 -25.81 -2.97 -9.38
N ARG A 165 -26.53 -4.08 -9.18
CA ARG A 165 -26.32 -5.32 -9.94
C ARG A 165 -26.54 -5.11 -11.44
N LEU A 166 -27.59 -4.38 -11.82
CA LEU A 166 -27.85 -4.06 -13.22
C LEU A 166 -26.76 -3.15 -13.82
N ARG A 167 -26.21 -2.21 -13.06
CA ARG A 167 -25.10 -1.37 -13.53
C ARG A 167 -23.82 -2.19 -13.72
N TYR A 168 -23.49 -3.04 -12.76
CA TYR A 168 -22.27 -3.86 -12.81
C TYR A 168 -22.36 -5.05 -13.77
N SER A 169 -23.56 -5.44 -14.22
CA SER A 169 -23.72 -6.56 -15.16
C SER A 169 -23.07 -6.31 -16.53
N CYS A 170 -22.61 -5.09 -16.82
CA CYS A 170 -21.80 -4.82 -18.02
C CYS A 170 -20.50 -5.65 -18.02
N PHE A 171 -19.95 -5.97 -16.84
CA PHE A 171 -18.76 -6.81 -16.69
C PHE A 171 -19.05 -8.31 -16.84
N ASP A 172 -20.30 -8.75 -16.75
CA ASP A 172 -20.68 -10.18 -16.75
C ASP A 172 -20.42 -10.89 -18.08
N HIS A 173 -20.17 -10.13 -19.15
CA HIS A 173 -19.86 -10.67 -20.48
C HIS A 173 -18.42 -11.16 -20.61
N PHE A 174 -17.58 -10.90 -19.61
CA PHE A 174 -16.16 -11.26 -19.58
C PHE A 174 -15.93 -12.32 -18.51
N SER A 175 -14.82 -13.05 -18.60
CA SER A 175 -14.39 -13.84 -17.45
C SER A 175 -14.11 -12.91 -16.27
N ARG A 176 -13.90 -13.45 -15.06
CA ARG A 176 -13.51 -12.61 -13.89
C ARG A 176 -12.08 -12.06 -14.01
N GLU A 177 -11.49 -12.06 -15.21
CA GLU A 177 -10.23 -11.42 -15.57
C GLU A 177 -10.50 -10.03 -16.17
N PRO A 178 -10.30 -8.93 -15.42
CA PRO A 178 -10.63 -7.58 -15.87
C PRO A 178 -9.86 -7.10 -17.12
N GLN A 179 -8.73 -7.74 -17.43
CA GLN A 179 -7.92 -7.47 -18.61
C GLN A 179 -8.69 -7.80 -19.91
N GLU A 180 -9.56 -8.81 -19.90
CA GLU A 180 -10.40 -9.15 -21.05
C GLU A 180 -11.38 -8.01 -21.38
N TYR A 181 -12.05 -7.48 -20.35
CA TYR A 181 -12.88 -6.28 -20.45
C TYR A 181 -12.07 -5.10 -21.00
N GLY A 182 -10.91 -4.84 -20.38
CA GLY A 182 -10.04 -3.72 -20.76
C GLY A 182 -9.63 -3.76 -22.23
N TYR A 183 -9.30 -4.95 -22.74
CA TYR A 183 -8.95 -5.16 -24.14
C TYR A 183 -10.17 -4.93 -25.04
N ALA A 184 -11.29 -5.60 -24.77
CA ALA A 184 -12.51 -5.52 -25.57
C ALA A 184 -13.07 -4.09 -25.67
N ALA A 185 -13.09 -3.36 -24.56
CA ALA A 185 -13.52 -1.96 -24.53
C ALA A 185 -12.55 -1.03 -25.27
N THR A 186 -11.25 -1.36 -25.29
CA THR A 186 -10.25 -0.56 -26.01
C THR A 186 -10.32 -0.75 -27.52
N VAL A 187 -10.55 -1.98 -27.98
CA VAL A 187 -10.65 -2.29 -29.42
C VAL A 187 -12.05 -2.06 -30.00
N GLY A 188 -13.02 -1.60 -29.18
CA GLY A 188 -14.37 -1.27 -29.61
C GLY A 188 -15.31 -2.46 -29.79
N VAL A 189 -14.99 -3.61 -29.19
CA VAL A 189 -15.85 -4.82 -29.20
C VAL A 189 -17.02 -4.67 -28.24
N THR A 190 -16.86 -3.91 -27.17
CA THR A 190 -17.93 -3.54 -26.23
C THR A 190 -17.91 -2.04 -25.96
N GLU A 191 -19.05 -1.49 -25.56
CA GLU A 191 -19.08 -0.19 -24.90
C GLU A 191 -18.39 -0.26 -23.53
N SER A 192 -17.86 0.88 -23.08
CA SER A 192 -17.24 1.00 -21.76
C SER A 192 -18.32 1.03 -20.66
N CYS A 193 -17.99 0.38 -19.54
CA CYS A 193 -18.73 0.40 -18.29
C CYS A 193 -18.60 1.73 -17.50
N GLU A 194 -17.86 2.71 -18.01
CA GLU A 194 -17.53 3.97 -17.30
C GLU A 194 -18.79 4.69 -16.79
N GLY A 195 -19.82 4.80 -17.61
CA GLY A 195 -21.08 5.45 -17.21
C GLY A 195 -21.75 4.75 -16.03
N GLN A 196 -21.80 3.41 -16.07
CA GLN A 196 -22.44 2.57 -15.09
C GLN A 196 -21.71 2.61 -13.74
N VAL A 197 -20.37 2.52 -13.74
CA VAL A 197 -19.58 2.57 -12.49
C VAL A 197 -19.59 3.95 -11.85
N VAL A 198 -19.58 5.03 -12.67
CA VAL A 198 -19.70 6.41 -12.16
C VAL A 198 -21.09 6.64 -11.57
N GLU A 199 -22.15 6.23 -12.27
CA GLU A 199 -23.51 6.38 -11.79
C GLU A 199 -23.72 5.62 -10.46
N GLN A 200 -23.12 4.43 -10.33
CA GLN A 200 -23.19 3.66 -9.09
C GLN A 200 -22.49 4.34 -7.92
N LEU A 201 -21.29 4.89 -8.12
CA LEU A 201 -20.58 5.65 -7.09
C LEU A 201 -21.37 6.91 -6.68
N VAL A 202 -21.91 7.64 -7.65
CA VAL A 202 -22.69 8.86 -7.40
C VAL A 202 -23.98 8.55 -6.63
N GLU A 203 -24.68 7.45 -6.95
CA GLU A 203 -25.88 7.06 -6.19
C GLU A 203 -25.53 6.72 -4.74
N LEU A 204 -24.46 5.94 -4.51
CA LEU A 204 -24.02 5.57 -3.17
C LEU A 204 -23.72 6.80 -2.31
N GLN A 205 -22.99 7.78 -2.87
CA GLN A 205 -22.67 9.04 -2.20
C GLN A 205 -23.90 9.92 -1.95
N ARG A 206 -24.87 9.97 -2.88
CA ARG A 206 -26.11 10.73 -2.69
C ARG A 206 -26.96 10.17 -1.55
N LYS A 207 -26.94 8.84 -1.36
CA LYS A 207 -27.68 8.15 -0.30
C LYS A 207 -26.91 8.04 1.02
N ALA A 208 -25.67 8.51 1.08
CA ALA A 208 -24.83 8.45 2.28
C ALA A 208 -25.56 8.98 3.54
N GLY A 209 -26.25 10.12 3.42
CA GLY A 209 -27.02 10.69 4.55
C GLY A 209 -28.17 9.81 5.03
N GLU A 210 -28.82 9.07 4.12
CA GLU A 210 -29.87 8.11 4.47
C GLU A 210 -29.30 6.88 5.18
N PHE A 211 -28.15 6.39 4.72
CA PHE A 211 -27.48 5.22 5.31
C PHE A 211 -26.87 5.53 6.69
N LEU A 212 -26.29 6.71 6.88
CA LEU A 212 -25.73 7.17 8.17
C LEU A 212 -26.78 7.39 9.26
N SER A 213 -28.04 7.59 8.89
CA SER A 213 -29.14 7.77 9.85
C SER A 213 -29.46 6.49 10.65
N ARG A 214 -28.85 5.35 10.26
CA ARG A 214 -29.00 4.04 10.89
C ARG A 214 -27.70 3.73 11.63
N ASP A 215 -27.73 3.44 12.93
CA ASP A 215 -26.65 2.78 13.69
C ASP A 215 -25.27 3.46 13.88
N GLY A 216 -25.15 4.79 13.69
CA GLY A 216 -24.02 5.58 14.23
C GLY A 216 -22.64 5.29 13.60
N GLN A 217 -21.58 5.15 14.42
CA GLN A 217 -20.20 5.03 13.94
C GLN A 217 -19.93 3.75 13.13
N VAL A 218 -20.56 2.63 13.48
CA VAL A 218 -20.40 1.36 12.75
C VAL A 218 -20.95 1.50 11.33
N ALA A 219 -22.12 2.12 11.19
CA ALA A 219 -22.69 2.40 9.88
C ALA A 219 -21.84 3.38 9.06
N ALA A 220 -21.16 4.33 9.71
CA ALA A 220 -20.23 5.25 9.03
C ALA A 220 -19.00 4.52 8.47
N GLU A 221 -18.43 3.58 9.22
CA GLU A 221 -17.31 2.76 8.74
C GLU A 221 -17.77 1.82 7.61
N GLU A 222 -18.86 1.09 7.78
CA GLU A 222 -19.37 0.17 6.75
C GLU A 222 -19.71 0.91 5.44
N LEU A 223 -20.33 2.09 5.54
CA LEU A 223 -20.59 2.94 4.38
C LEU A 223 -19.28 3.40 3.71
N PHE A 224 -18.30 3.86 4.49
CA PHE A 224 -17.00 4.28 3.95
C PHE A 224 -16.30 3.15 3.20
N PHE A 225 -16.30 1.93 3.75
CA PHE A 225 -15.73 0.77 3.07
C PHE A 225 -16.49 0.44 1.77
N ALA A 226 -17.82 0.59 1.73
CA ALA A 226 -18.60 0.41 0.52
C ALA A 226 -18.31 1.50 -0.53
N GLU A 227 -18.23 2.76 -0.11
CA GLU A 227 -17.87 3.89 -0.98
C GLU A 227 -16.48 3.75 -1.56
N GLN A 228 -15.51 3.30 -0.77
CA GLN A 228 -14.16 3.08 -1.22
C GLN A 228 -14.08 1.93 -2.24
N ASN A 229 -14.85 0.85 -2.04
CA ASN A 229 -14.99 -0.19 -3.05
C ASN A 229 -15.63 0.34 -4.35
N ALA A 230 -16.68 1.15 -4.28
CA ALA A 230 -17.30 1.75 -5.47
C ALA A 230 -16.34 2.70 -6.21
N ARG A 231 -15.51 3.46 -5.48
CA ARG A 231 -14.45 4.29 -6.05
C ARG A 231 -13.36 3.45 -6.72
N LEU A 232 -12.94 2.36 -6.08
CA LEU A 232 -12.02 1.39 -6.67
C LEU A 232 -12.56 0.85 -7.98
N VAL A 233 -13.82 0.38 -8.01
CA VAL A 233 -14.46 -0.14 -9.23
C VAL A 233 -14.42 0.88 -10.37
N LYS A 234 -14.75 2.15 -10.08
CA LYS A 234 -14.68 3.24 -11.06
C LYS A 234 -13.26 3.48 -11.57
N ASN A 235 -12.27 3.53 -10.69
CA ASN A 235 -10.87 3.74 -11.11
C ASN A 235 -10.29 2.50 -11.82
N ALA A 236 -10.71 1.30 -11.45
CA ALA A 236 -10.24 0.04 -12.01
C ALA A 236 -10.75 -0.14 -13.44
N GLU A 237 -12.02 0.21 -13.69
CA GLU A 237 -12.59 0.32 -15.03
C GLU A 237 -11.70 1.16 -15.96
N GLN A 238 -11.31 2.35 -15.51
CA GLN A 238 -10.45 3.26 -16.28
C GLN A 238 -9.05 2.69 -16.48
N TYR A 239 -8.49 2.06 -15.43
CA TYR A 239 -7.17 1.44 -15.47
C TYR A 239 -7.09 0.30 -16.49
N TYR A 240 -8.02 -0.65 -16.44
CA TYR A 240 -7.98 -1.82 -17.32
C TYR A 240 -8.16 -1.44 -18.80
N ARG A 241 -8.94 -0.40 -19.11
CA ARG A 241 -8.98 0.18 -20.47
C ARG A 241 -7.67 0.86 -20.86
N SER A 242 -7.06 1.59 -19.93
CA SER A 242 -5.83 2.35 -20.21
C SER A 242 -4.60 1.47 -20.38
N MET A 243 -4.62 0.27 -19.80
CA MET A 243 -3.55 -0.74 -19.90
C MET A 243 -3.15 -1.05 -21.35
N PHE A 244 -4.10 -0.98 -22.29
CA PHE A 244 -3.88 -1.26 -23.71
C PHE A 244 -3.60 -0.02 -24.58
N ARG A 245 -3.55 1.18 -23.97
CA ARG A 245 -3.31 2.46 -24.68
C ARG A 245 -1.93 3.06 -24.41
N GLY A 246 -1.29 2.75 -23.28
CA GLY A 246 0.08 3.17 -22.99
C GLY A 246 0.50 2.98 -21.52
N ARG A 247 1.76 2.56 -21.31
CA ARG A 247 2.32 2.15 -20.00
C ARG A 247 2.29 3.26 -18.93
N ALA A 248 2.75 4.47 -19.27
CA ALA A 248 2.78 5.59 -18.32
C ALA A 248 1.36 6.01 -17.86
N SER A 249 0.36 5.86 -18.73
CA SER A 249 -1.04 6.18 -18.41
C SER A 249 -1.60 5.23 -17.35
N SER A 250 -1.40 3.91 -17.50
CA SER A 250 -1.89 2.94 -16.52
C SER A 250 -1.13 3.00 -15.19
N TRP A 251 0.19 3.23 -15.23
CA TRP A 251 1.00 3.43 -14.03
C TRP A 251 0.49 4.62 -13.21
N ASN A 252 0.37 5.79 -13.84
CA ASN A 252 -0.09 7.01 -13.18
C ASN A 252 -1.51 6.87 -12.61
N LEU A 253 -2.40 6.12 -13.26
CA LEU A 253 -3.74 5.86 -12.74
C LEU A 253 -3.71 5.03 -11.45
N ARG A 254 -2.88 3.98 -11.41
CA ARG A 254 -2.74 3.12 -10.22
C ARG A 254 -2.19 3.90 -9.03
N ASP A 255 -1.10 4.65 -9.22
CA ASP A 255 -0.48 5.42 -8.13
C ASP A 255 -1.36 6.59 -7.66
N ARG A 256 -2.10 7.24 -8.57
CA ARG A 256 -3.10 8.24 -8.18
C ARG A 256 -4.24 7.64 -7.37
N HIS A 257 -4.70 6.44 -7.70
CA HIS A 257 -5.72 5.74 -6.91
C HIS A 257 -5.19 5.41 -5.51
N MET A 258 -3.97 4.87 -5.39
CA MET A 258 -3.38 4.56 -4.08
C MET A 258 -3.33 5.80 -3.18
N VAL A 259 -2.94 6.95 -3.73
CA VAL A 259 -2.94 8.22 -2.99
C VAL A 259 -4.35 8.70 -2.67
N GLU A 260 -5.30 8.64 -3.62
CA GLU A 260 -6.70 8.99 -3.37
C GLU A 260 -7.31 8.15 -2.24
N THR A 261 -6.94 6.86 -2.15
CA THR A 261 -7.35 5.96 -1.07
C THR A 261 -6.78 6.37 0.28
N ILE A 262 -5.50 6.73 0.34
CA ILE A 262 -4.86 7.24 1.57
C ILE A 262 -5.53 8.55 2.01
N GLU A 263 -5.83 9.45 1.09
CA GLU A 263 -6.52 10.70 1.39
C GLU A 263 -7.93 10.49 1.92
N ALA A 264 -8.68 9.57 1.31
CA ALA A 264 -10.02 9.19 1.76
C ALA A 264 -9.98 8.60 3.17
N LEU A 265 -9.00 7.75 3.48
CA LEU A 265 -8.77 7.20 4.81
C LEU A 265 -8.46 8.28 5.86
N VAL A 266 -7.51 9.16 5.56
CA VAL A 266 -7.12 10.26 6.46
C VAL A 266 -8.30 11.20 6.70
N ALA A 267 -9.10 11.49 5.68
CA ALA A 267 -10.28 12.32 5.81
C ALA A 267 -11.39 11.63 6.62
N HIS A 268 -11.64 10.34 6.41
CA HIS A 268 -12.66 9.57 7.12
C HIS A 268 -12.35 9.41 8.61
N LEU A 269 -11.08 9.15 8.95
CA LEU A 269 -10.63 8.94 10.32
C LEU A 269 -10.30 10.25 11.05
N ASN A 270 -10.53 11.41 10.40
CA ASN A 270 -10.26 12.70 11.00
C ASN A 270 -11.22 12.98 12.16
N GLY A 271 -10.67 13.08 13.38
CA GLY A 271 -11.43 13.30 14.60
C GLY A 271 -10.89 14.47 15.42
N SER A 272 -10.77 14.29 16.73
CA SER A 272 -10.15 15.28 17.63
C SER A 272 -8.65 15.46 17.39
N ARG A 273 -8.00 14.47 16.75
CA ARG A 273 -6.64 14.53 16.23
C ARG A 273 -6.65 14.04 14.78
N GLN A 274 -5.74 14.58 13.98
CA GLN A 274 -5.57 14.11 12.62
C GLN A 274 -4.87 12.73 12.64
N PRO A 275 -5.37 11.73 11.90
CA PRO A 275 -4.76 10.42 11.86
C PRO A 275 -3.39 10.50 11.18
N LYS A 276 -2.45 9.68 11.67
CA LYS A 276 -1.15 9.46 11.05
C LYS A 276 -1.11 8.10 10.34
N ALA A 277 -0.51 8.06 9.16
CA ALA A 277 -0.53 6.91 8.27
C ALA A 277 0.87 6.35 7.99
N ILE A 278 0.97 5.04 7.96
CA ILE A 278 2.11 4.25 7.55
C ILE A 278 1.73 3.59 6.23
N VAL A 279 2.60 3.65 5.23
CA VAL A 279 2.35 3.08 3.90
C VAL A 279 3.42 2.04 3.61
N TRP A 280 3.02 0.80 3.32
CA TRP A 280 3.92 -0.25 2.85
C TRP A 280 3.65 -0.55 1.37
N ALA A 281 4.68 -0.37 0.54
CA ALA A 281 4.64 -0.72 -0.87
C ALA A 281 6.07 -0.85 -1.40
N HIS A 282 6.22 -1.31 -2.64
CA HIS A 282 7.51 -1.37 -3.29
C HIS A 282 8.18 0.02 -3.40
N ASN A 283 9.52 0.08 -3.40
CA ASN A 283 10.29 1.33 -3.58
C ASN A 283 9.87 2.11 -4.84
N SER A 284 9.49 1.42 -5.91
CA SER A 284 9.00 2.04 -7.15
C SER A 284 7.78 2.93 -6.93
N HIS A 285 6.93 2.60 -5.96
CA HIS A 285 5.79 3.40 -5.56
C HIS A 285 6.17 4.49 -4.55
N LEU A 286 7.07 4.19 -3.60
CA LEU A 286 7.30 5.04 -2.44
C LEU A 286 8.50 5.98 -2.52
N GLY A 287 9.36 5.86 -3.53
CA GLY A 287 10.39 6.86 -3.82
C GLY A 287 9.82 8.18 -4.32
N ASP A 288 10.66 9.17 -4.61
CA ASP A 288 10.23 10.41 -5.28
C ASP A 288 10.57 10.31 -6.77
N ALA A 289 9.57 10.07 -7.62
CA ALA A 289 9.76 9.85 -9.05
C ALA A 289 10.52 10.99 -9.77
N ARG A 290 10.53 12.22 -9.22
CA ARG A 290 11.32 13.36 -9.74
C ARG A 290 12.83 13.11 -9.69
N ALA A 291 13.28 12.26 -8.78
CA ALA A 291 14.68 11.90 -8.61
C ALA A 291 15.07 10.61 -9.35
N THR A 292 14.16 10.00 -10.13
CA THR A 292 14.39 8.74 -10.84
C THR A 292 14.10 8.87 -12.33
N GLU A 293 14.40 7.81 -13.10
CA GLU A 293 14.08 7.74 -14.54
C GLU A 293 12.58 7.79 -14.84
N MET A 294 11.72 7.51 -13.84
CA MET A 294 10.26 7.58 -13.98
C MET A 294 9.80 8.95 -14.46
N SER A 295 10.39 10.02 -13.93
CA SER A 295 10.07 11.39 -14.35
C SER A 295 10.31 11.64 -15.85
N GLN A 296 11.34 11.00 -16.43
CA GLN A 296 11.68 11.12 -17.85
C GLN A 296 10.64 10.41 -18.74
N HIS A 297 9.96 9.41 -18.20
CA HIS A 297 8.85 8.70 -18.86
C HIS A 297 7.47 9.34 -18.60
N GLY A 298 7.42 10.45 -17.85
CA GLY A 298 6.16 11.08 -17.43
C GLY A 298 5.40 10.23 -16.40
N GLU A 299 6.08 9.30 -15.73
CA GLU A 299 5.55 8.49 -14.66
C GLU A 299 5.66 9.23 -13.31
N LEU A 300 4.60 9.10 -12.51
CA LEU A 300 4.49 9.61 -11.15
C LEU A 300 4.43 8.41 -10.21
N ASN A 301 4.72 8.62 -8.93
CA ASN A 301 4.53 7.59 -7.93
C ASN A 301 3.92 8.11 -6.63
N VAL A 302 3.47 7.19 -5.78
CA VAL A 302 2.86 7.51 -4.47
C VAL A 302 3.77 8.43 -3.64
N GLY A 303 5.08 8.16 -3.58
CA GLY A 303 6.00 8.96 -2.77
C GLY A 303 6.12 10.41 -3.24
N GLN A 304 6.21 10.65 -4.55
CA GLN A 304 6.13 12.01 -5.10
C GLN A 304 4.79 12.66 -4.77
N LEU A 305 3.68 11.99 -5.05
CA LEU A 305 2.34 12.54 -4.87
C LEU A 305 2.02 12.86 -3.40
N ILE A 306 2.51 12.04 -2.46
CA ILE A 306 2.40 12.32 -1.03
C ILE A 306 3.27 13.51 -0.64
N ARG A 307 4.53 13.60 -1.12
CA ARG A 307 5.36 14.80 -0.89
C ARG A 307 4.74 16.07 -1.42
N ASP A 308 4.14 16.03 -2.61
CA ASP A 308 3.50 17.21 -3.21
C ASP A 308 2.31 17.72 -2.36
N ARG A 309 1.67 16.85 -1.57
CA ARG A 309 0.50 17.19 -0.74
C ARG A 309 0.82 17.46 0.73
N PHE A 310 1.73 16.69 1.31
CA PHE A 310 2.07 16.71 2.74
C PHE A 310 3.43 17.37 3.02
N GLY A 311 4.23 17.65 2.00
CA GLY A 311 5.52 18.32 2.13
C GLY A 311 6.43 17.63 3.15
N ASN A 312 6.86 18.39 4.16
CA ASN A 312 7.74 17.91 5.23
C ASN A 312 7.03 17.04 6.28
N GLU A 313 5.69 16.91 6.21
CA GLU A 313 4.94 15.97 7.04
C GLU A 313 5.01 14.54 6.51
N ALA A 314 5.69 14.31 5.37
CA ALA A 314 5.93 13.01 4.77
C ALA A 314 7.40 12.58 4.90
N VAL A 315 7.63 11.38 5.42
CA VAL A 315 8.96 10.75 5.50
C VAL A 315 8.98 9.50 4.64
N LEU A 316 9.95 9.42 3.73
CA LEU A 316 10.11 8.30 2.79
C LEU A 316 11.35 7.52 3.20
N ILE A 317 11.19 6.22 3.44
CA ILE A 317 12.24 5.30 3.86
C ILE A 317 12.31 4.19 2.82
N GLY A 318 13.34 4.23 1.98
CA GLY A 318 13.65 3.20 0.98
C GLY A 318 14.55 2.13 1.57
N PHE A 319 14.38 0.89 1.10
CA PHE A 319 15.19 -0.25 1.51
C PHE A 319 16.00 -0.75 0.33
N SER A 320 17.20 -1.27 0.55
CA SER A 320 18.01 -1.84 -0.52
C SER A 320 18.89 -2.97 0.00
N THR A 321 19.46 -3.79 -0.89
CA THR A 321 20.34 -4.89 -0.50
C THR A 321 21.38 -5.19 -1.57
N HIS A 322 22.56 -5.63 -1.15
CA HIS A 322 23.63 -5.98 -2.09
C HIS A 322 23.42 -7.35 -2.75
N HIS A 323 23.05 -8.37 -1.98
CA HIS A 323 22.98 -9.78 -2.41
C HIS A 323 22.15 -10.59 -1.43
N GLY A 324 21.84 -11.84 -1.77
CA GLY A 324 21.11 -12.76 -0.89
C GLY A 324 20.18 -13.70 -1.65
N SER A 325 19.06 -14.03 -1.04
CA SER A 325 18.00 -14.81 -1.67
C SER A 325 16.64 -14.13 -1.53
N VAL A 326 15.76 -14.38 -2.47
CA VAL A 326 14.39 -13.84 -2.52
C VAL A 326 13.43 -14.97 -2.88
N THR A 327 12.22 -14.96 -2.31
CA THR A 327 11.11 -15.78 -2.80
C THR A 327 10.45 -15.06 -3.98
N ALA A 328 10.50 -15.65 -5.17
CA ALA A 328 9.93 -15.06 -6.39
C ALA A 328 9.50 -16.16 -7.35
N ALA A 329 8.67 -15.81 -8.34
CA ALA A 329 8.31 -16.71 -9.43
C ALA A 329 9.00 -16.30 -10.74
N SER A 330 9.02 -17.20 -11.72
CA SER A 330 9.53 -16.90 -13.07
C SER A 330 8.51 -16.11 -13.90
N ASP A 331 7.23 -16.34 -13.66
CA ASP A 331 6.10 -15.65 -14.29
C ASP A 331 5.01 -15.34 -13.25
N TRP A 332 4.13 -14.39 -13.56
CA TRP A 332 2.99 -14.10 -12.70
C TRP A 332 2.09 -15.33 -12.54
N GLY A 333 1.79 -15.69 -11.29
CA GLY A 333 0.97 -16.87 -10.96
C GLY A 333 1.71 -18.21 -11.04
N ALA A 334 3.00 -18.24 -11.42
CA ALA A 334 3.81 -19.45 -11.35
C ALA A 334 4.20 -19.79 -9.89
N GLU A 335 4.74 -21.00 -9.69
CA GLU A 335 5.12 -21.48 -8.37
C GLU A 335 6.21 -20.60 -7.71
N ALA A 336 6.15 -20.52 -6.39
CA ALA A 336 7.13 -19.80 -5.60
C ALA A 336 8.48 -20.53 -5.65
N GLU A 337 9.55 -19.82 -5.99
CA GLU A 337 10.91 -20.34 -6.01
C GLU A 337 11.79 -19.50 -5.08
N ARG A 338 12.75 -20.15 -4.41
CA ARG A 338 13.83 -19.43 -3.75
C ARG A 338 14.92 -19.12 -4.78
N LYS A 339 15.04 -17.86 -5.17
CA LYS A 339 15.99 -17.38 -6.19
C LYS A 339 17.16 -16.65 -5.56
N SER A 340 18.31 -16.70 -6.21
CA SER A 340 19.49 -15.91 -5.84
C SER A 340 19.35 -14.49 -6.38
N VAL A 341 19.49 -13.53 -5.48
CA VAL A 341 19.57 -12.12 -5.83
C VAL A 341 20.95 -11.87 -6.45
N ARG A 342 21.01 -11.34 -7.67
CA ARG A 342 22.28 -10.97 -8.31
C ARG A 342 23.03 -9.97 -7.40
N PRO A 343 24.37 -10.00 -7.30
CA PRO A 343 25.09 -8.93 -6.60
C PRO A 343 24.80 -7.56 -7.22
N ALA A 344 25.01 -6.50 -6.42
CA ALA A 344 24.90 -5.13 -6.89
C ALA A 344 25.79 -4.86 -8.11
N LEU A 345 25.34 -3.94 -8.98
CA LEU A 345 26.13 -3.52 -10.13
C LEU A 345 27.29 -2.64 -9.67
N PRO A 346 28.52 -2.82 -10.19
CA PRO A 346 29.64 -1.94 -9.87
C PRO A 346 29.29 -0.46 -10.11
N GLY A 347 29.53 0.40 -9.11
CA GLY A 347 29.24 1.83 -9.16
C GLY A 347 27.79 2.23 -8.82
N SER A 348 26.90 1.26 -8.56
CA SER A 348 25.54 1.48 -8.05
C SER A 348 25.54 2.03 -6.62
N TYR A 349 24.38 2.53 -6.16
CA TYR A 349 24.18 2.87 -4.75
C TYR A 349 24.38 1.65 -3.83
N GLU A 350 23.91 0.49 -4.24
CA GLU A 350 24.03 -0.76 -3.48
C GLU A 350 25.48 -1.22 -3.30
N ASP A 351 26.30 -1.07 -4.35
CA ASP A 351 27.74 -1.34 -4.30
C ASP A 351 28.46 -0.35 -3.38
N LEU A 352 28.14 0.95 -3.48
CA LEU A 352 28.65 1.97 -2.55
C LEU A 352 28.32 1.64 -1.09
N PHE A 353 27.07 1.27 -0.81
CA PHE A 353 26.63 0.90 0.53
C PHE A 353 27.33 -0.36 1.03
N HIS A 354 27.55 -1.36 0.16
CA HIS A 354 28.28 -2.57 0.50
C HIS A 354 29.75 -2.31 0.84
N GLN A 355 30.41 -1.39 0.12
CA GLN A 355 31.81 -1.02 0.35
C GLN A 355 32.06 -0.36 1.72
N THR A 356 31.02 0.11 2.41
CA THR A 356 31.14 0.59 3.79
C THR A 356 31.59 -0.51 4.74
N GLY A 357 31.34 -1.79 4.43
CA GLY A 357 31.60 -2.93 5.29
C GLY A 357 30.66 -3.04 6.51
N LEU A 358 29.56 -2.27 6.52
CA LEU A 358 28.49 -2.41 7.50
C LEU A 358 27.47 -3.44 7.01
N GLU A 359 26.97 -4.30 7.91
CA GLU A 359 26.02 -5.36 7.56
C GLU A 359 24.60 -4.82 7.36
N ARG A 360 24.10 -4.03 8.32
CA ARG A 360 22.79 -3.36 8.28
C ARG A 360 22.93 -1.96 8.86
N PHE A 361 22.41 -0.98 8.17
CA PHE A 361 22.44 0.41 8.60
C PHE A 361 21.40 1.23 7.82
N TRP A 362 21.14 2.43 8.31
CA TRP A 362 20.39 3.45 7.56
C TRP A 362 21.16 4.77 7.56
N ILE A 363 20.81 5.65 6.62
CA ILE A 363 21.40 6.99 6.47
C ILE A 363 20.30 8.04 6.35
N ASP A 364 20.45 9.18 7.03
CA ASP A 364 19.56 10.32 6.82
C ASP A 364 20.06 11.16 5.63
N LEU A 365 19.47 10.95 4.45
CA LEU A 365 19.83 11.72 3.27
C LEU A 365 19.52 13.23 3.40
N ARG A 366 18.67 13.64 4.36
CA ARG A 366 18.27 15.05 4.52
C ARG A 366 19.30 15.88 5.28
N SER A 367 20.09 15.26 6.16
CA SER A 367 21.10 15.95 6.99
C SER A 367 22.48 16.05 6.32
N VAL A 368 22.67 15.31 5.22
CA VAL A 368 23.99 15.16 4.57
C VAL A 368 24.34 16.32 3.62
N GLY A 369 23.36 17.14 3.23
CA GLY A 369 23.51 18.18 2.20
C GLY A 369 23.73 17.58 0.80
N GLU A 370 23.75 18.41 -0.25
CA GLU A 370 23.88 17.99 -1.66
C GLU A 370 25.30 17.49 -2.01
N LYS A 371 25.83 16.53 -1.26
CA LYS A 371 27.10 15.88 -1.56
C LYS A 371 26.94 14.95 -2.75
N GLU A 372 27.79 15.15 -3.76
CA GLU A 372 27.77 14.41 -5.02
C GLU A 372 27.78 12.88 -4.82
N ALA A 373 28.46 12.38 -3.78
CA ALA A 373 28.51 10.95 -3.45
C ALA A 373 27.12 10.30 -3.29
N LEU A 374 26.13 11.03 -2.76
CA LEU A 374 24.77 10.55 -2.46
C LEU A 374 23.67 11.22 -3.28
N PHE A 375 23.99 12.27 -4.05
CA PHE A 375 23.04 13.02 -4.87
C PHE A 375 23.35 12.95 -6.37
N GLY A 376 24.51 12.42 -6.76
CA GLY A 376 24.85 12.16 -8.15
C GLY A 376 24.06 10.99 -8.74
N PRO A 377 23.83 10.94 -10.06
CA PRO A 377 23.15 9.81 -10.68
C PRO A 377 24.00 8.54 -10.54
N ARG A 378 23.43 7.50 -9.94
CA ARG A 378 24.00 6.15 -9.89
C ARG A 378 22.93 5.13 -10.27
N LEU A 379 23.38 3.96 -10.70
CA LEU A 379 22.49 2.84 -10.98
C LEU A 379 21.89 2.31 -9.68
N GLU A 380 20.68 1.77 -9.80
CA GLU A 380 20.01 0.94 -8.80
C GLU A 380 19.29 -0.17 -9.56
N ARG A 381 19.41 -1.42 -9.11
CA ARG A 381 18.77 -2.54 -9.79
C ARG A 381 17.37 -2.78 -9.26
N ALA A 382 16.45 -3.17 -10.13
CA ALA A 382 15.21 -3.81 -9.71
C ALA A 382 15.49 -5.28 -9.33
N ILE A 383 14.90 -5.75 -8.23
CA ILE A 383 15.08 -7.12 -7.71
C ILE A 383 13.80 -7.94 -7.91
#